data_AF-A0A090M3D2-F1
#
_entry.id   AF-A0A090M3D2-F1
#
_cell.length_a   1.000
_cell.length_b   1.000
_cell.length_c   1.000
_cell.angle_alpha   90.00
_cell.angle_beta   90.00
_cell.angle_gamma   90.00
#
_symmetry.space_group_name_H-M   'P 1'
#
loop_
_entity.id
_entity.type
_entity.pdbx_description
1 polymer ?
#
loop_
_entity_poly.entity_id
_entity_poly.type
_entity_poly.pdbx_seq_one_letter_code
_entity_poly.pdbx_strand_id
1 'polypeptide(L)' 'MVAFFGTLVFAALGFAFYAHVESSAPAQRKSFLHVMYLTSVFCCWFMWVVIYMAQMKPLVRPVSIDWRSD' A
#
# COMPACT_ATOMS: atom_id res chain seq x y z
N MET A 1 7.03 -10.44 10.78
CA MET A 1 5.75 -11.10 10.40
C MET A 1 4.76 -10.13 9.74
N VAL A 2 4.59 -8.89 10.23
CA VAL A 2 3.63 -7.93 9.64
C VAL A 2 3.95 -7.54 8.18
N ALA A 3 5.24 -7.43 7.82
CA ALA A 3 5.67 -7.16 6.44
C ALA A 3 5.12 -8.15 5.41
N PHE A 4 5.14 -9.45 5.73
CA PHE A 4 4.65 -10.52 4.85
C PHE A 4 3.11 -10.51 4.72
N PHE A 5 2.40 -10.23 5.81
CA PHE A 5 0.94 -10.11 5.75
C PHE A 5 0.50 -8.90 4.91
N GLY A 6 1.19 -7.77 5.06
CA GLY A 6 0.95 -6.59 4.20
C GLY A 6 1.14 -6.92 2.72
N THR A 7 2.27 -7.54 2.34
CA THR A 7 2.55 -7.92 0.93
C THR A 7 1.43 -8.76 0.35
N LEU A 8 0.95 -9.73 1.12
CA LEU A 8 -0.08 -10.67 0.66
C LEU A 8 -1.43 -9.99 0.46
N VAL A 9 -1.81 -9.05 1.33
CA VAL A 9 -3.06 -8.29 1.19
C VAL A 9 -3.04 -7.41 -0.05
N PHE A 10 -1.95 -6.66 -0.28
CA PHE A 10 -1.84 -5.82 -1.47
C PHE A 10 -1.69 -6.62 -2.76
N ALA A 11 -1.04 -7.79 -2.72
CA ALA A 11 -0.98 -8.72 -3.86
C ALA A 11 -2.37 -9.30 -4.20
N ALA A 12 -3.14 -9.73 -3.18
CA ALA A 12 -4.50 -10.22 -3.37
C ALA A 12 -5.43 -9.13 -3.92
N LEU A 13 -5.32 -7.90 -3.42
CA LEU A 13 -6.06 -6.74 -3.95
C LEU A 13 -5.69 -6.48 -5.42
N GLY A 14 -4.41 -6.48 -5.77
CA GLY A 14 -3.95 -6.31 -7.16
C GLY A 14 -4.54 -7.38 -8.09
N PHE A 15 -4.56 -8.64 -7.65
CA PHE A 15 -5.15 -9.73 -8.43
C PHE A 15 -6.67 -9.60 -8.58
N ALA A 16 -7.36 -9.18 -7.52
CA ALA A 16 -8.80 -8.92 -7.58
C ALA A 16 -9.14 -7.78 -8.55
N PHE A 17 -8.38 -6.68 -8.54
CA PHE A 17 -8.56 -5.58 -9.49
C PHE A 17 -8.26 -6.01 -10.93
N TYR A 18 -7.22 -6.82 -11.16
CA TYR A 18 -6.93 -7.38 -12.47
C TYR A 18 -8.12 -8.21 -13.00
N ALA A 19 -8.63 -9.14 -12.19
CA ALA A 19 -9.79 -9.97 -12.56
C ALA A 19 -11.06 -9.13 -12.82
N HIS A 20 -11.26 -8.06 -12.05
CA HIS A 20 -12.39 -7.15 -12.23
C HIS A 20 -12.29 -6.35 -13.55
N VAL A 21 -11.10 -5.84 -13.89
CA VAL A 21 -10.87 -5.10 -15.15
C VAL A 21 -11.04 -6.03 -16.35
N GLU A 22 -10.57 -7.28 -16.25
CA GLU A 22 -10.68 -8.26 -17.34
C GLU A 22 -12.14 -8.62 -17.66
N SER A 23 -12.99 -8.72 -16.64
CA SER A 23 -14.41 -9.07 -16.75
C SER A 23 -15.33 -7.89 -17.10
N SER A 24 -14.95 -6.66 -16.73
CA SER A 24 -15.88 -5.51 -16.75
C SER A 24 -15.56 -4.46 -17.82
N ALA A 25 -14.31 -4.35 -18.29
CA ALA A 25 -13.88 -3.24 -19.13
C ALA A 25 -13.95 -3.53 -20.64
N PRO A 26 -14.34 -2.55 -21.48
CA PRO A 26 -14.30 -2.69 -22.93
C PRO A 26 -12.86 -2.78 -23.43
N ALA A 27 -12.61 -3.63 -24.43
CA ALA A 27 -11.27 -3.99 -24.93
C ALA A 27 -10.36 -2.79 -25.23
N GLN A 28 -10.93 -1.68 -25.73
CA GLN A 28 -10.20 -0.46 -26.08
C GLN A 28 -9.58 0.26 -24.87
N ARG A 29 -10.14 0.10 -23.65
CA ARG A 29 -9.64 0.76 -22.43
C ARG A 29 -8.91 -0.19 -21.47
N LYS A 30 -8.94 -1.51 -21.72
CA LYS A 30 -8.34 -2.53 -20.83
C LYS A 30 -6.87 -2.27 -20.52
N SER A 31 -6.06 -2.00 -21.55
CA SER A 31 -4.61 -1.78 -21.37
C SER A 31 -4.31 -0.56 -20.48
N PHE A 32 -4.99 0.56 -20.73
CA PHE A 32 -4.82 1.77 -19.92
C PHE A 32 -5.28 1.57 -18.47
N LEU A 33 -6.44 0.92 -18.28
CA LEU A 33 -6.96 0.62 -16.94
C LEU A 33 -6.01 -0.33 -16.18
N HIS A 34 -5.49 -1.37 -16.82
CA HIS A 34 -4.52 -2.25 -16.18
C HIS A 34 -3.28 -1.51 -15.69
N VAL A 35 -2.70 -0.62 -16.52
CA VAL A 35 -1.52 0.14 -16.12
C VAL A 35 -1.84 1.10 -14.96
N MET A 36 -2.99 1.80 -14.99
CA MET A 36 -3.41 2.69 -13.91
C MET A 36 -3.66 1.96 -12.58
N TYR A 37 -4.37 0.83 -12.62
CA TYR A 37 -4.61 0.04 -11.41
C TYR A 37 -3.31 -0.55 -10.86
N LEU A 38 -2.46 -1.11 -11.72
CA LEU A 38 -1.22 -1.74 -11.30
C LEU A 38 -0.23 -0.72 -10.71
N THR A 39 -0.09 0.46 -11.33
CA THR A 39 0.75 1.53 -10.79
C THR A 39 0.20 2.10 -9.48
N SER A 40 -1.12 2.26 -9.36
CA SER A 40 -1.74 2.74 -8.12
C SER A 40 -1.53 1.77 -6.96
N VAL A 41 -1.79 0.48 -7.16
CA VAL A 41 -1.56 -0.57 -6.16
C VAL A 41 -0.08 -0.63 -5.78
N PHE A 42 0.83 -0.56 -6.76
CA PHE A 42 2.27 -0.52 -6.51
C PHE A 42 2.69 0.72 -5.71
N CYS A 43 2.14 1.89 -6.01
CA CYS A 43 2.43 3.13 -5.28
C CYS A 43 1.95 3.05 -3.81
N CYS A 44 0.72 2.59 -3.59
CA CYS A 44 0.17 2.39 -2.25
C CYS A 44 0.98 1.35 -1.46
N TRP A 45 1.36 0.26 -2.12
CA TRP A 45 2.24 -0.76 -1.56
C TRP A 45 3.60 -0.18 -1.17
N PHE A 46 4.24 0.56 -2.07
CA PHE A 46 5.55 1.15 -1.86
C PHE A 46 5.53 2.14 -0.69
N MET A 47 4.53 3.02 -0.61
CA MET A 47 4.42 3.99 0.49
C MET A 47 4.28 3.27 1.84
N TRP A 48 3.44 2.23 1.90
CA TRP A 48 3.28 1.43 3.11
C TRP A 48 4.59 0.79 3.57
N VAL A 49 5.36 0.21 2.63
CA VAL A 49 6.68 -0.37 2.93
C VAL A 49 7.64 0.67 3.49
N VAL A 50 7.72 1.86 2.88
CA VAL A 50 8.63 2.93 3.34
C VAL A 50 8.30 3.37 4.77
N ILE A 51 7.02 3.62 5.07
CA ILE A 51 6.58 4.03 6.43
C ILE A 51 6.90 2.93 7.44
N TYR A 52 6.63 1.66 7.10
CA TYR A 52 6.92 0.53 7.97
C TYR A 52 8.43 0.40 8.24
N MET A 53 9.25 0.51 7.20
CA MET A 53 10.71 0.47 7.32
C MET A 53 11.25 1.61 8.19
N ALA A 54 10.71 2.82 8.04
CA ALA A 54 11.11 4.00 8.83
C ALA A 54 10.89 3.80 10.34
N GLN A 55 9.95 2.94 10.73
CA GLN A 55 9.59 2.71 12.13
C GLN A 55 10.28 1.50 12.77
N MET A 56 10.99 0.64 12.01
CA MET A 56 11.58 -0.59 12.58
C MET A 56 12.78 -0.33 13.49
N LYS A 57 13.56 0.71 13.22
CA LYS A 57 14.65 1.19 14.09
C LYS A 57 14.66 2.71 14.10
N PRO A 58 13.78 3.35 14.88
CA PRO A 58 13.70 4.80 14.91
C PRO A 58 14.95 5.37 15.60
N LEU A 59 15.63 6.29 14.93
CA LEU A 59 16.75 7.04 15.51
C LEU A 59 16.27 8.14 16.46
N VAL A 60 15.11 8.73 16.15
CA VAL A 60 14.49 9.78 16.96
C VAL A 60 13.33 9.17 17.74
N ARG A 61 13.35 9.33 19.05
CA ARG A 61 12.24 8.94 19.93
C ARG A 61 11.40 10.17 20.27
N PRO A 62 10.06 10.03 20.37
CA PRO A 62 9.22 11.14 20.79
C PRO A 62 9.61 11.56 22.22
N VAL A 63 9.83 12.86 22.43
CA VAL A 63 9.91 13.44 23.77
C VAL A 63 8.50 13.76 24.23
N SER A 64 8.01 13.01 25.22
CA SER A 64 6.77 13.36 25.90
C SER A 64 7.08 14.43 26.93
N ILE A 65 6.77 15.70 26.61
CA ILE A 65 6.62 16.71 27.65
C ILE A 65 5.22 16.52 28.22
N ASP A 66 5.15 16.12 29.48
CA ASP A 66 3.89 16.03 30.20
C ASP A 66 3.44 17.44 30.57
N TRP A 67 2.55 18.00 29.75
CA TRP A 67 1.94 19.31 29.99
C TRP A 67 0.75 19.25 30.96
N ARG A 68 0.43 18.06 31.48
CA ARG A 68 -0.66 17.82 32.46
C ARG A 68 -0.09 17.65 33.87
N SER A 69 0.83 18.53 34.23
CA SER A 69 1.16 18.77 35.63
C SER A 69 0.50 20.08 36.06
N ASP A 70 -0.75 19.97 36.52
CA ASP A 70 -1.24 20.88 37.56
C ASP A 70 -0.46 20.62 38.86
#